data_AF-A0A3B7D8U4-F1
#
_entry.id   AF-A0A3B7D8U4-F1
#
_cell.length_a   1.000
_cell.length_b   1.000
_cell.length_c   1.000
_cell.angle_alpha   90.00
_cell.angle_beta   90.00
_cell.angle_gamma   90.00
#
_symmetry.space_group_name_H-M   'P 1'
#
loop_
_entity.id
_entity.type
_entity.pdbx_description
1 polymer ?
#
loop_
_entity_poly.entity_id
_entity_poly.type
_entity_poly.pdbx_seq_one_letter_code
_entity_poly.pdbx_strand_id
1 'polypeptide(L)'
;MHACADAMPEIFRYDDVRAWFEDHFPEVNEATIRAHLIGLTEGGRAKHVQFAHRSPVFRRVARGEYAAIPISERGEEPTADLSSSSSKLKMRPEPPGPSRKPLSAAKSKARTKKPKTKSKKAAGPMGRADEPGTVARGASDDGAAAETAAGSAPEQVTDDEPRTPDIILLGSVGDRANVPAPAKEVFRDFSFQLSRLDAELSGGEWFILSAEHGLVAPDEWMSPDSRTLADMHPDYRLVWASWVVARLQSLVGSLDGMLVRVDAPDAFIGPLFADLRDAGAVISSGSVSGTGRAKRLDAQWTDAPVSHEGAVAPALPSEGPQQVHVPRTNADNSSPISRLIADPSHAVPATDVSGLPASPGLYGWFVDSEGARELNRCLMLPVRPGLIFVGQVGGSSWHSLADPVLNLRDHVQRIQLHGRARASTFRMTLATVLSDHLRMESLEDPALTRWMLEHLSVSAWPSENFGELREVEQIVLSELDPPLNVDHLPASEYRDRLSQMRSALA
;
A
#
# COMPACT_ATOMS: atom_id res chain seq x y z
N MET A 1 24.68 7.26 29.60
CA MET A 1 24.44 5.80 29.55
C MET A 1 25.49 5.02 30.34
N HIS A 2 26.79 5.07 30.03
CA HIS A 2 27.81 4.34 30.83
C HIS A 2 27.72 4.62 32.33
N ALA A 3 27.80 5.89 32.76
CA ALA A 3 27.64 6.28 34.17
C ALA A 3 26.28 5.89 34.79
N CYS A 4 25.23 5.70 33.99
CA CYS A 4 23.95 5.17 34.46
C CYS A 4 24.07 3.66 34.70
N ALA A 5 24.63 2.92 33.74
CA ALA A 5 24.87 1.48 33.85
C ALA A 5 25.76 1.11 35.04
N ASP A 6 26.75 1.94 35.35
CA ASP A 6 27.67 1.77 36.49
C ASP A 6 27.00 2.06 37.84
N ALA A 7 25.83 2.71 37.83
CA ALA A 7 25.01 3.01 39.00
C ALA A 7 23.73 2.15 39.12
N MET A 8 23.46 1.27 38.14
CA MET A 8 22.31 0.36 38.21
C MET A 8 22.59 -0.84 39.13
N PRO A 9 21.54 -1.39 39.79
CA PRO A 9 21.64 -2.69 40.46
C PRO A 9 21.85 -3.83 39.46
N GLU A 10 22.23 -5.01 39.96
CA GLU A 10 22.54 -6.21 39.16
C GLU A 10 21.44 -6.57 38.14
N ILE A 11 20.17 -6.44 38.54
CA ILE A 11 19.01 -6.51 37.66
C ILE A 11 18.19 -5.23 37.88
N PHE A 12 17.86 -4.54 36.78
CA PHE A 12 17.10 -3.29 36.78
C PHE A 12 16.05 -3.26 35.67
N ARG A 13 15.08 -2.36 35.81
CA ARG A 13 13.98 -2.11 34.88
C ARG A 13 14.08 -0.70 34.30
N TYR A 14 13.17 -0.41 33.35
CA TYR A 14 13.12 0.89 32.69
C TYR A 14 12.95 2.07 33.67
N ASP A 15 12.16 1.88 34.73
CA ASP A 15 11.90 2.95 35.71
C ASP A 15 13.11 3.29 36.57
N ASP A 16 14.03 2.35 36.83
CA ASP A 16 15.27 2.61 37.56
C ASP A 16 16.20 3.52 36.74
N VAL A 17 16.32 3.24 35.43
CA VAL A 17 17.04 4.09 34.48
C VAL A 17 16.38 5.47 34.38
N ARG A 18 15.05 5.52 34.33
CA ARG A 18 14.29 6.77 34.27
C ARG A 18 14.51 7.62 35.52
N ALA A 19 14.40 7.05 36.72
CA ALA A 19 14.64 7.74 37.98
C ALA A 19 16.08 8.30 38.06
N TRP A 20 17.09 7.48 37.70
CA TRP A 20 18.48 7.95 37.67
C TRP A 20 18.69 9.14 36.73
N PHE A 21 18.05 9.13 35.55
CA PHE A 21 18.09 10.26 34.62
C PHE A 21 17.27 11.46 35.09
N GLU A 22 16.14 11.27 35.78
CA GLU A 22 15.37 12.36 36.38
C GLU A 22 16.18 13.10 37.46
N ASP A 23 17.02 12.39 38.23
CA ASP A 23 17.90 12.99 39.25
C ASP A 23 19.17 13.67 38.67
N HIS A 24 19.80 13.07 37.65
CA HIS A 24 21.11 13.51 37.15
C HIS A 24 21.06 14.39 35.88
N PHE A 25 20.02 14.22 35.05
CA PHE A 25 19.85 14.85 33.74
C PHE A 25 18.36 15.12 33.41
N PRO A 26 17.62 15.90 34.25
CA PRO A 26 16.17 16.10 34.17
C PRO A 26 15.65 16.70 32.86
N GLU A 27 16.54 17.29 32.06
CA GLU A 27 16.31 17.86 30.74
C GLU A 27 16.15 16.81 29.63
N VAL A 28 16.66 15.59 29.84
CA VAL A 28 16.63 14.49 28.86
C VAL A 28 15.21 13.91 28.81
N ASN A 29 14.61 13.85 27.63
CA ASN A 29 13.26 13.32 27.50
C ASN A 29 13.22 11.78 27.61
N GLU A 30 12.07 11.28 28.07
CA GLU A 30 11.81 9.86 28.30
C GLU A 30 12.00 8.99 27.03
N ALA A 31 11.57 9.47 25.85
CA ALA A 31 11.76 8.74 24.60
C ALA A 31 13.25 8.57 24.22
N THR A 32 14.09 9.53 24.62
CA THR A 32 15.55 9.51 24.41
C THR A 32 16.20 8.49 25.35
N ILE A 33 15.78 8.44 26.62
CA ILE A 33 16.22 7.42 27.60
C ILE A 33 15.85 6.02 27.07
N ARG A 34 14.59 5.82 26.67
CA ARG A 34 14.10 4.54 26.11
C ARG A 34 14.85 4.13 24.84
N ALA A 35 15.10 5.06 23.92
CA ALA A 35 15.85 4.78 22.69
C ALA A 35 17.30 4.37 22.97
N HIS A 36 17.97 5.01 23.94
CA HIS A 36 19.34 4.68 24.31
C HIS A 36 19.44 3.37 25.10
N LEU A 37 18.49 3.06 25.99
CA LEU A 37 18.45 1.78 26.69
C LEU A 37 18.31 0.63 25.69
N ILE A 38 17.34 0.71 24.78
CA ILE A 38 17.10 -0.33 23.76
C ILE A 38 18.28 -0.41 22.77
N GLY A 39 18.79 0.73 22.30
CA GLY A 39 19.87 0.81 21.31
C GLY A 39 21.24 0.34 21.81
N LEU A 40 21.47 0.32 23.13
CA LEU A 40 22.70 -0.17 23.77
C LEU A 40 22.49 -1.51 24.51
N THR A 41 21.40 -2.23 24.24
CA THR A 41 21.17 -3.59 24.76
C THR A 41 21.60 -4.65 23.75
N GLU A 42 22.31 -5.70 24.18
CA GLU A 42 22.62 -6.91 23.39
C GLU A 42 21.39 -7.47 22.68
N GLY A 43 21.52 -7.78 21.38
CA GLY A 43 20.42 -8.28 20.55
C GLY A 43 19.28 -7.28 20.34
N GLY A 44 19.36 -6.07 20.91
CA GLY A 44 18.45 -4.97 20.64
C GLY A 44 18.57 -4.56 19.18
N ARG A 45 17.47 -4.65 18.42
CA ARG A 45 17.41 -4.06 17.07
C ARG A 45 17.63 -2.56 17.21
N ALA A 46 18.82 -2.08 16.86
CA ALA A 46 19.18 -0.68 16.83
C ALA A 46 18.35 0.05 15.75
N LYS A 47 17.10 0.43 16.09
CA LYS A 47 16.18 1.18 15.20
C LYS A 47 16.73 2.54 14.74
N HIS A 48 17.84 2.99 15.32
CA HIS A 48 18.53 4.21 14.95
C HIS A 48 19.99 3.90 14.58
N VAL A 49 20.39 4.28 13.37
CA VAL A 49 21.74 4.11 12.80
C VAL A 49 22.84 4.64 13.73
N GLN A 50 22.55 5.67 14.53
CA GLN A 50 23.46 6.24 15.54
C GLN A 50 23.97 5.25 16.61
N PHE A 51 23.33 4.09 16.77
CA PHE A 51 23.77 3.03 17.68
C PHE A 51 24.44 1.85 16.98
N ALA A 52 24.38 1.76 15.65
CA ALA A 52 24.88 0.60 14.89
C ALA A 52 26.39 0.37 15.02
N HIS A 53 27.16 1.41 15.38
CA HIS A 53 28.60 1.35 15.60
C HIS A 53 29.01 1.37 17.07
N ARG A 54 28.07 1.47 18.02
CA ARG A 54 28.38 1.55 19.46
C ARG A 54 28.34 0.18 20.10
N SER A 55 29.30 -0.11 20.97
CA SER A 55 29.27 -1.33 21.78
C SER A 55 28.08 -1.34 22.74
N PRO A 56 27.46 -2.50 22.99
CA PRO A 56 26.38 -2.60 23.97
C PRO A 56 26.92 -2.31 25.37
N VAL A 57 26.02 -1.78 26.21
CA VAL A 57 26.27 -1.44 27.62
C VAL A 57 25.38 -2.27 28.54
N PHE A 58 24.32 -2.85 28.00
CA PHE A 58 23.30 -3.62 28.73
C PHE A 58 23.06 -4.97 28.06
N ARG A 59 22.61 -5.94 28.84
CA ARG A 59 22.09 -7.23 28.36
C ARG A 59 20.66 -7.42 28.84
N ARG A 60 19.80 -8.01 28.00
CA ARG A 60 18.43 -8.35 28.41
C ARG A 60 18.46 -9.66 29.20
N VAL A 61 17.93 -9.65 30.43
CA VAL A 61 17.81 -10.86 31.25
C VAL A 61 16.40 -11.45 31.22
N ALA A 62 15.36 -10.60 31.12
CA ALA A 62 13.97 -11.03 30.92
C ALA A 62 13.13 -9.98 30.17
N ARG A 63 11.82 -10.20 30.07
CA ARG A 63 10.89 -9.24 29.46
C ARG A 63 10.75 -8.00 30.36
N GLY A 64 11.40 -6.91 29.96
CA GLY A 64 11.42 -5.64 30.70
C GLY A 64 12.57 -5.48 31.70
N GLU A 65 13.43 -6.50 31.85
CA GLU A 65 14.53 -6.53 32.81
C GLU A 65 15.89 -6.62 32.10
N TYR A 66 16.86 -5.90 32.65
CA TYR A 66 18.17 -5.66 32.08
C TYR A 66 19.24 -5.84 33.16
N ALA A 67 20.45 -6.18 32.75
CA ALA A 67 21.65 -6.11 33.58
C ALA A 67 22.72 -5.28 32.87
N ALA A 68 23.58 -4.60 33.62
CA ALA A 68 24.70 -3.86 33.07
C ALA A 68 25.80 -4.84 32.64
N ILE A 69 26.39 -4.64 31.47
CA ILE A 69 27.59 -5.40 31.06
C ILE A 69 28.76 -4.90 31.92
N PRO A 70 29.57 -5.78 32.53
CA PRO A 70 30.76 -5.39 33.30
C PRO A 70 31.72 -4.54 32.46
N ILE A 71 32.41 -3.58 33.08
CA ILE A 71 33.31 -2.66 32.35
C ILE A 71 34.39 -3.42 31.56
N SER A 72 34.87 -4.56 32.07
CA SER A 72 35.83 -5.46 31.41
C SER A 72 35.30 -6.18 30.17
N GLU A 73 33.98 -6.23 29.97
CA GLU A 73 33.30 -6.93 28.87
C GLU A 73 32.67 -5.97 27.86
N ARG A 74 32.63 -4.66 28.16
CA ARG A 74 32.19 -3.63 27.21
C ARG A 74 33.24 -3.45 26.12
N GLY A 75 32.83 -3.50 24.87
CA GLY A 75 33.69 -3.16 23.73
C GLY A 75 34.11 -1.68 23.74
N GLU A 76 35.20 -1.39 23.04
CA GLU A 76 35.71 -0.02 22.87
C GLU A 76 34.67 0.83 22.12
N GLU A 77 34.35 2.02 22.65
CA GLU A 77 33.60 3.02 21.87
C GLU A 77 34.43 3.36 20.61
N PRO A 78 33.83 3.39 19.40
CA PRO A 78 34.54 3.87 18.22
C PRO A 78 34.99 5.31 18.47
N THR A 79 36.27 5.60 18.21
CA THR A 79 36.87 6.93 18.35
C THR A 79 36.23 7.90 17.35
N ALA A 80 35.08 8.46 17.73
CA ALA A 80 34.37 9.41 16.90
C ALA A 80 35.15 10.72 16.80
N ASP A 81 35.49 11.12 15.57
CA ASP A 81 35.76 12.51 15.26
C ASP A 81 34.58 13.36 15.77
N LEU A 82 34.84 14.17 16.81
CA LEU A 82 33.83 14.92 17.56
C LEU A 82 33.11 16.02 16.73
N SER A 83 33.33 16.08 15.42
CA SER A 83 32.68 17.03 14.50
C SER A 83 31.41 16.51 13.82
N SER A 84 31.16 15.19 13.81
CA SER A 84 30.00 14.60 13.10
C SER A 84 28.85 14.16 14.02
N SER A 85 29.14 13.81 15.28
CA SER A 85 28.13 13.31 16.23
C SER A 85 27.38 14.44 16.95
N SER A 86 26.72 15.32 16.18
CA SER A 86 25.71 16.23 16.73
C SER A 86 24.42 15.44 17.04
N SER A 87 24.49 14.56 18.04
CA SER A 87 23.31 13.93 18.62
C SER A 87 22.36 15.03 19.08
N LYS A 88 21.27 15.26 18.34
CA LYS A 88 20.22 16.19 18.75
C LYS A 88 19.48 15.59 19.94
N LEU A 89 20.05 15.72 21.14
CA LEU A 89 19.34 15.46 22.39
C LEU A 89 18.05 16.27 22.34
N LYS A 90 16.93 15.57 22.32
CA LYS A 90 15.62 16.18 22.18
C LYS A 90 15.17 16.60 23.59
N MET A 91 15.65 17.75 24.02
CA MET A 91 15.38 18.32 25.35
C MET A 91 13.87 18.42 25.61
N ARG A 92 13.46 18.39 26.88
CA ARG A 92 12.13 18.87 27.26
C ARG A 92 11.97 20.34 26.83
N PRO A 93 10.79 20.78 26.34
CA PRO A 93 10.54 22.19 26.07
C PRO A 93 10.52 22.97 27.39
N GLU A 94 11.20 24.12 27.44
CA GLU A 94 11.15 25.01 28.60
C GLU A 94 9.75 25.62 28.78
N PRO A 95 9.30 25.86 30.02
CA PRO A 95 8.13 26.69 30.28
C PRO A 95 8.42 28.15 29.84
N PRO A 96 7.43 28.90 29.34
CA PRO A 96 7.66 30.17 28.67
C PRO A 96 8.12 31.30 29.62
N GLY A 97 9.42 31.59 29.61
CA GLY A 97 9.99 32.82 30.18
C GLY A 97 9.86 34.04 29.25
N PRO A 98 9.90 35.27 29.78
CA PRO A 98 9.58 36.48 29.01
C PRO A 98 10.68 36.86 27.99
N SER A 99 10.24 37.00 26.74
CA SER A 99 11.03 37.26 25.54
C SER A 99 12.05 38.41 25.62
N ARG A 100 13.29 38.15 25.21
CA ARG A 100 14.24 39.19 24.73
C ARG A 100 14.87 38.80 23.39
N LYS A 101 14.51 39.54 22.34
CA LYS A 101 15.18 39.49 21.02
C LYS A 101 16.56 40.13 21.08
N PRO A 102 17.57 39.59 20.38
CA PRO A 102 18.66 40.39 19.80
C PRO A 102 18.44 40.61 18.29
N LEU A 103 19.03 41.69 17.76
CA LEU A 103 18.82 42.18 16.40
C LEU A 103 19.71 41.46 15.37
N SER A 104 19.25 41.37 14.12
CA SER A 104 20.06 40.88 13.00
C SER A 104 21.03 41.96 12.48
N ALA A 105 22.27 41.58 12.21
CA ALA A 105 23.25 42.41 11.50
C ALA A 105 23.40 41.89 10.06
N ALA A 106 23.01 42.70 9.08
CA ALA A 106 23.14 42.36 7.67
C ALA A 106 24.60 42.39 7.19
N LYS A 107 24.99 41.44 6.34
CA LYS A 107 26.20 41.53 5.50
C LYS A 107 25.90 41.14 4.06
N SER A 108 25.73 42.15 3.22
CA SER A 108 25.61 42.04 1.77
C SER A 108 26.92 41.51 1.15
N LYS A 109 26.82 40.59 0.18
CA LYS A 109 27.90 40.33 -0.78
C LYS A 109 27.34 40.32 -2.20
N ALA A 110 27.66 41.37 -2.95
CA ALA A 110 27.42 41.44 -4.38
C ALA A 110 28.31 40.42 -5.11
N ARG A 111 27.80 39.84 -6.20
CA ARG A 111 28.66 39.11 -7.16
C ARG A 111 28.17 39.33 -8.60
N THR A 112 29.06 39.91 -9.39
CA THR A 112 28.86 40.33 -10.78
C THR A 112 28.70 39.14 -11.74
N LYS A 113 27.74 39.23 -12.68
CA LYS A 113 27.67 38.37 -13.87
C LYS A 113 28.07 39.18 -15.12
N LYS A 114 29.04 38.68 -15.88
CA LYS A 114 29.29 39.09 -17.27
C LYS A 114 28.48 38.19 -18.22
N PRO A 115 27.89 38.71 -19.31
CA PRO A 115 27.23 37.90 -20.32
C PRO A 115 28.25 37.34 -21.34
N LYS A 116 27.93 36.20 -21.96
CA LYS A 116 28.49 35.79 -23.26
C LYS A 116 27.36 35.67 -24.27
N THR A 117 27.64 36.10 -25.49
CA THR A 117 26.72 36.21 -26.63
C THR A 117 27.07 35.18 -27.72
N LYS A 118 26.28 35.18 -28.81
CA LYS A 118 26.41 34.42 -30.08
C LYS A 118 25.78 33.01 -30.06
N SER A 119 25.14 32.53 -31.14
CA SER A 119 24.72 33.18 -32.40
C SER A 119 23.59 32.38 -33.07
N LYS A 120 22.93 32.97 -34.08
CA LYS A 120 21.75 32.44 -34.80
C LYS A 120 22.10 32.06 -36.25
N LYS A 121 21.30 31.19 -36.87
CA LYS A 121 21.18 30.90 -38.34
C LYS A 121 22.35 30.12 -39.00
N ALA A 122 22.15 29.36 -40.08
CA ALA A 122 20.92 28.94 -40.80
C ALA A 122 21.17 27.72 -41.72
N ALA A 123 20.09 27.02 -42.13
CA ALA A 123 19.96 26.34 -43.43
C ALA A 123 18.47 26.05 -43.74
N GLY A 124 18.07 26.15 -45.01
CA GLY A 124 16.88 25.48 -45.58
C GLY A 124 17.30 24.25 -46.40
N PRO A 125 16.52 23.71 -47.35
CA PRO A 125 15.35 24.31 -48.03
C PRO A 125 14.12 23.38 -48.25
N MET A 126 13.17 23.86 -49.07
CA MET A 126 12.00 23.14 -49.63
C MET A 126 12.37 22.04 -50.66
N GLY A 127 11.46 21.07 -50.84
CA GLY A 127 11.39 20.13 -51.98
C GLY A 127 10.13 19.26 -51.91
N ARG A 128 9.46 18.97 -53.05
CA ARG A 128 8.14 18.29 -53.12
C ARG A 128 8.04 17.44 -54.41
N ALA A 129 7.18 16.41 -54.39
CA ALA A 129 6.81 15.47 -55.48
C ALA A 129 7.90 14.41 -55.79
N ASP A 130 7.59 13.15 -56.14
CA ASP A 130 6.56 12.65 -57.07
C ASP A 130 5.81 11.37 -56.63
N GLU A 131 4.70 11.05 -57.34
CA GLU A 131 3.96 9.77 -57.27
C GLU A 131 4.62 8.66 -58.13
N PRO A 132 4.01 7.46 -58.20
CA PRO A 132 3.24 7.18 -59.42
C PRO A 132 1.90 6.45 -59.19
N GLY A 133 0.94 6.67 -60.09
CA GLY A 133 -0.39 6.07 -60.07
C GLY A 133 -0.66 4.97 -61.12
N THR A 134 -1.50 4.01 -60.71
CA THR A 134 -2.73 3.56 -61.40
C THR A 134 -2.73 3.05 -62.86
N VAL A 135 -3.18 1.80 -63.03
CA VAL A 135 -4.17 1.34 -64.05
C VAL A 135 -4.90 0.09 -63.52
N ALA A 136 -6.23 0.12 -63.29
CA ALA A 136 -7.33 -0.25 -64.22
C ALA A 136 -7.46 -1.78 -64.46
N ARG A 137 -8.61 -2.49 -64.49
CA ARG A 137 -10.09 -2.29 -64.46
C ARG A 137 -10.74 -3.58 -63.86
N GLY A 138 -12.05 -3.76 -63.58
CA GLY A 138 -13.23 -2.87 -63.64
C GLY A 138 -14.51 -3.52 -64.23
N ALA A 139 -15.69 -3.37 -63.57
CA ALA A 139 -17.09 -3.64 -64.03
C ALA A 139 -17.50 -5.12 -64.29
N SER A 140 -18.75 -5.61 -64.16
CA SER A 140 -20.12 -5.08 -63.87
C SER A 140 -21.03 -6.29 -63.49
N ASP A 141 -21.91 -6.28 -62.47
CA ASP A 141 -23.32 -5.75 -62.37
C ASP A 141 -24.40 -6.84 -62.61
N ASP A 142 -25.69 -6.53 -62.30
CA ASP A 142 -26.92 -7.35 -62.21
C ASP A 142 -27.14 -8.14 -60.88
N GLY A 143 -28.33 -8.13 -60.22
CA GLY A 143 -29.54 -7.33 -60.43
C GLY A 143 -30.86 -7.99 -59.93
N ALA A 144 -31.67 -7.27 -59.13
CA ALA A 144 -33.05 -7.60 -58.63
C ALA A 144 -33.20 -8.78 -57.62
N ALA A 145 -33.76 -8.67 -56.39
CA ALA A 145 -35.03 -8.08 -55.86
C ALA A 145 -36.25 -9.04 -55.93
N ALA A 146 -37.23 -9.05 -55.02
CA ALA A 146 -37.40 -8.62 -53.61
C ALA A 146 -38.80 -9.09 -53.11
N GLU A 147 -39.01 -9.33 -51.80
CA GLU A 147 -40.31 -9.28 -51.04
C GLU A 147 -40.07 -9.76 -49.59
N THR A 148 -39.93 -8.86 -48.59
CA THR A 148 -40.98 -8.35 -47.67
C THR A 148 -41.71 -9.37 -46.79
N ALA A 149 -41.30 -9.46 -45.52
CA ALA A 149 -42.19 -9.71 -44.38
C ALA A 149 -41.60 -9.06 -43.12
N ALA A 150 -42.44 -8.56 -42.22
CA ALA A 150 -42.04 -7.88 -40.99
C ALA A 150 -41.82 -8.86 -39.82
N GLY A 151 -40.99 -8.51 -38.86
CA GLY A 151 -40.96 -9.18 -37.55
C GLY A 151 -39.62 -9.09 -36.81
N SER A 152 -39.69 -8.60 -35.57
CA SER A 152 -38.70 -8.74 -34.49
C SER A 152 -37.32 -8.05 -34.64
N ALA A 153 -37.08 -7.12 -33.72
CA ALA A 153 -35.75 -6.60 -33.40
C ALA A 153 -34.84 -7.73 -32.86
N PRO A 154 -33.50 -7.57 -32.90
CA PRO A 154 -32.60 -8.47 -32.19
C PRO A 154 -32.90 -8.37 -30.69
N GLU A 155 -33.46 -9.45 -30.15
CA GLU A 155 -33.73 -9.61 -28.72
C GLU A 155 -32.38 -9.57 -28.00
N GLN A 156 -32.10 -8.46 -27.31
CA GLN A 156 -30.93 -8.37 -26.45
C GLN A 156 -31.13 -9.33 -25.30
N VAL A 157 -30.50 -10.50 -25.39
CA VAL A 157 -30.43 -11.47 -24.30
C VAL A 157 -29.62 -10.81 -23.18
N THR A 158 -30.34 -10.22 -22.22
CA THR A 158 -29.78 -9.70 -20.98
C THR A 158 -29.45 -10.88 -20.07
N ASP A 159 -28.34 -11.53 -20.36
CA ASP A 159 -27.78 -12.61 -19.54
C ASP A 159 -27.06 -11.99 -18.33
N ASP A 160 -27.85 -11.57 -17.34
CA ASP A 160 -27.40 -11.00 -16.06
C ASP A 160 -27.99 -11.81 -14.88
N GLU A 161 -28.07 -13.13 -15.09
CA GLU A 161 -28.10 -14.09 -13.99
C GLU A 161 -26.68 -14.21 -13.42
N PRO A 162 -26.46 -14.14 -12.10
CA PRO A 162 -25.12 -14.12 -11.53
C PRO A 162 -24.41 -15.44 -11.81
N ARG A 163 -23.50 -15.44 -12.79
CA ARG A 163 -22.74 -16.61 -13.23
C ARG A 163 -22.06 -17.27 -12.03
N THR A 164 -22.48 -18.50 -11.72
CA THR A 164 -21.88 -19.30 -10.66
C THR A 164 -20.39 -19.51 -10.94
N PRO A 165 -19.51 -19.44 -9.91
CA PRO A 165 -18.10 -19.70 -10.12
C PRO A 165 -17.90 -21.15 -10.57
N ASP A 166 -17.05 -21.34 -11.57
CA ASP A 166 -16.67 -22.68 -12.04
C ASP A 166 -15.80 -23.37 -10.98
N ILE A 167 -14.97 -22.60 -10.26
CA ILE A 167 -14.03 -23.07 -9.22
C ILE A 167 -14.04 -22.13 -8.01
N ILE A 168 -14.00 -22.69 -6.80
CA ILE A 168 -13.85 -21.95 -5.53
C ILE A 168 -12.55 -22.36 -4.80
N LEU A 169 -11.73 -21.40 -4.41
CA LEU A 169 -10.48 -21.60 -3.68
C LEU A 169 -10.58 -21.04 -2.26
N LEU A 170 -10.54 -21.90 -1.24
CA LEU A 170 -10.67 -21.52 0.17
C LEU A 170 -9.31 -21.42 0.87
N GLY A 171 -9.03 -20.29 1.53
CA GLY A 171 -7.78 -20.09 2.27
C GLY A 171 -7.73 -20.86 3.60
N SER A 172 -6.65 -21.62 3.84
CA SER A 172 -6.42 -22.27 5.14
C SER A 172 -6.15 -21.22 6.24
N VAL A 173 -7.04 -21.11 7.24
CA VAL A 173 -6.89 -20.19 8.38
C VAL A 173 -7.29 -20.82 9.71
N GLY A 174 -6.73 -20.24 10.78
CA GLY A 174 -7.11 -20.51 12.16
C GLY A 174 -6.75 -21.89 12.66
N ASP A 175 -7.54 -22.37 13.62
CA ASP A 175 -7.29 -23.62 14.34
C ASP A 175 -7.37 -24.84 13.42
N ARG A 176 -6.58 -25.86 13.77
CA ARG A 176 -6.44 -27.11 13.00
C ARG A 176 -6.65 -28.32 13.89
N ALA A 177 -7.05 -29.44 13.30
CA ALA A 177 -6.99 -30.74 13.96
C ALA A 177 -5.53 -31.09 14.33
N ASN A 178 -5.33 -31.92 15.36
CA ASN A 178 -4.00 -32.39 15.77
C ASN A 178 -3.62 -33.76 15.18
N VAL A 179 -4.40 -34.26 14.22
CA VAL A 179 -4.22 -35.56 13.56
C VAL A 179 -4.51 -35.42 12.06
N PRO A 180 -3.91 -36.26 11.19
CA PRO A 180 -4.26 -36.30 9.77
C PRO A 180 -5.74 -36.60 9.55
N ALA A 181 -6.34 -35.90 8.61
CA ALA A 181 -7.75 -36.01 8.24
C ALA A 181 -7.95 -35.56 6.78
N PRO A 182 -9.14 -35.77 6.16
CA PRO A 182 -9.50 -35.12 4.91
C PRO A 182 -9.36 -33.59 5.05
N ALA A 183 -8.82 -32.91 4.04
CA ALA A 183 -8.47 -31.49 4.11
C ALA A 183 -9.64 -30.60 4.55
N LYS A 184 -10.87 -30.90 4.12
CA LYS A 184 -12.12 -30.21 4.53
C LYS A 184 -12.44 -30.28 6.03
N GLU A 185 -11.80 -31.20 6.75
CA GLU A 185 -11.96 -31.45 8.19
C GLU A 185 -10.70 -31.10 9.00
N VAL A 186 -9.59 -30.72 8.35
CA VAL A 186 -8.37 -30.31 9.06
C VAL A 186 -8.54 -28.93 9.68
N PHE A 187 -9.10 -27.96 8.97
CA PHE A 187 -9.29 -26.59 9.44
C PHE A 187 -10.60 -26.47 10.24
N ARG A 188 -10.53 -25.91 11.45
CA ARG A 188 -11.62 -25.89 12.44
C ARG A 188 -12.18 -24.51 12.72
N ASP A 189 -11.57 -23.46 12.16
CA ASP A 189 -12.04 -22.08 12.30
C ASP A 189 -13.47 -21.90 11.76
N PHE A 190 -14.28 -21.11 12.47
CA PHE A 190 -15.67 -20.86 12.11
C PHE A 190 -15.82 -20.19 10.73
N SER A 191 -14.91 -19.28 10.38
CA SER A 191 -14.91 -18.60 9.07
C SER A 191 -14.66 -19.61 7.94
N PHE A 192 -13.69 -20.50 8.10
CA PHE A 192 -13.42 -21.57 7.14
C PHE A 192 -14.60 -22.53 7.01
N GLN A 193 -15.21 -22.95 8.12
CA GLN A 193 -16.36 -23.87 8.09
C GLN A 193 -17.59 -23.23 7.41
N LEU A 194 -17.80 -21.92 7.55
CA LEU A 194 -18.86 -21.21 6.82
C LEU A 194 -18.56 -21.11 5.31
N SER A 195 -17.32 -20.77 4.93
CA SER A 195 -16.89 -20.73 3.53
C SER A 195 -16.94 -22.11 2.86
N ARG A 196 -16.59 -23.18 3.60
CA ARG A 196 -16.76 -24.57 3.18
C ARG A 196 -18.21 -24.89 2.87
N LEU A 197 -19.14 -24.52 3.75
CA LEU A 197 -20.56 -24.78 3.56
C LEU A 197 -21.14 -24.02 2.35
N ASP A 198 -20.69 -22.79 2.11
CA ASP A 198 -21.04 -22.05 0.89
C ASP A 198 -20.50 -22.72 -0.38
N ALA A 199 -19.23 -23.17 -0.36
CA ALA A 199 -18.63 -23.89 -1.47
C ALA A 199 -19.33 -25.24 -1.76
N GLU A 200 -19.62 -26.04 -0.73
CA GLU A 200 -20.38 -27.30 -0.85
C GLU A 200 -21.81 -27.08 -1.39
N LEU A 201 -22.45 -25.94 -1.07
CA LEU A 201 -23.78 -25.58 -1.58
C LEU A 201 -23.76 -24.97 -3.00
N SER A 202 -22.63 -24.43 -3.45
CA SER A 202 -22.50 -23.79 -4.76
C SER A 202 -22.63 -24.76 -5.94
N GLY A 203 -22.30 -26.04 -5.72
CA GLY A 203 -22.24 -27.08 -6.75
C GLY A 203 -21.03 -27.02 -7.70
N GLY A 204 -20.18 -25.98 -7.60
CA GLY A 204 -18.92 -25.89 -8.34
C GLY A 204 -17.80 -26.74 -7.74
N GLU A 205 -16.71 -26.91 -8.48
CA GLU A 205 -15.52 -27.55 -7.90
C GLU A 205 -14.85 -26.63 -6.88
N TRP A 206 -14.35 -27.20 -5.78
CA TRP A 206 -13.68 -26.39 -4.76
C TRP A 206 -12.47 -27.09 -4.16
N PHE A 207 -11.49 -26.27 -3.79
CA PHE A 207 -10.18 -26.70 -3.31
C PHE A 207 -9.71 -25.83 -2.15
N ILE A 208 -8.74 -26.35 -1.39
CA ILE A 208 -8.20 -25.68 -0.21
C ILE A 208 -6.77 -25.24 -0.49
N LEU A 209 -6.49 -23.96 -0.27
CA LEU A 209 -5.16 -23.36 -0.34
C LEU A 209 -4.46 -23.57 1.02
N SER A 210 -3.48 -24.47 1.07
CA SER A 210 -2.65 -24.76 2.24
C SER A 210 -1.27 -24.12 2.08
N ALA A 211 -0.77 -23.46 3.12
CA ALA A 211 0.54 -22.81 3.09
C ALA A 211 1.71 -23.80 2.89
N GLU A 212 1.55 -25.08 3.27
CA GLU A 212 2.59 -26.11 3.18
C GLU A 212 2.35 -27.09 2.03
N HIS A 213 1.09 -27.40 1.70
CA HIS A 213 0.71 -28.40 0.70
C HIS A 213 0.28 -27.79 -0.65
N GLY A 214 0.18 -26.47 -0.77
CA GLY A 214 -0.23 -25.79 -2.00
C GLY A 214 -1.74 -25.84 -2.18
N LEU A 215 -2.20 -26.69 -3.10
CA LEU A 215 -3.61 -26.86 -3.44
C LEU A 215 -4.04 -28.31 -3.17
N VAL A 216 -5.06 -28.47 -2.32
CA VAL A 216 -5.50 -29.76 -1.79
C VAL A 216 -6.98 -29.97 -2.10
N ALA A 217 -7.36 -31.17 -2.57
CA ALA A 217 -8.76 -31.51 -2.78
C ALA A 217 -9.49 -31.76 -1.43
N PRO A 218 -10.81 -31.53 -1.33
CA PRO A 218 -11.51 -31.52 -0.04
C PRO A 218 -11.48 -32.88 0.69
N ASP A 219 -11.48 -33.98 -0.07
CA ASP A 219 -11.37 -35.36 0.44
C ASP A 219 -9.94 -35.92 0.48
N GLU A 220 -8.94 -35.15 0.03
CA GLU A 220 -7.54 -35.55 0.08
C GLU A 220 -7.04 -35.51 1.53
N TRP A 221 -6.40 -36.60 1.96
CA TRP A 221 -5.89 -36.72 3.32
C TRP A 221 -4.59 -35.94 3.48
N MET A 222 -4.58 -34.99 4.40
CA MET A 222 -3.40 -34.19 4.71
C MET A 222 -3.06 -34.26 6.20
N SER A 223 -1.77 -34.12 6.52
CA SER A 223 -1.36 -33.78 7.88
C SER A 223 -1.76 -32.33 8.17
N PRO A 224 -2.10 -31.97 9.42
CA PRO A 224 -2.18 -30.58 9.82
C PRO A 224 -0.84 -29.89 9.51
N ASP A 225 -0.89 -28.79 8.75
CA ASP A 225 0.29 -27.94 8.55
C ASP A 225 0.51 -27.02 9.74
N SER A 226 1.76 -26.58 9.92
CA SER A 226 2.17 -25.71 11.03
C SER A 226 2.45 -24.27 10.58
N ARG A 227 2.22 -23.96 9.30
CA ARG A 227 2.66 -22.73 8.64
C ARG A 227 1.48 -21.84 8.30
N THR A 228 1.64 -20.54 8.50
CA THR A 228 0.78 -19.51 7.91
C THR A 228 1.49 -18.96 6.68
N LEU A 229 0.79 -18.78 5.56
CA LEU A 229 1.43 -18.27 4.34
C LEU A 229 1.96 -16.83 4.51
N ALA A 230 1.35 -16.04 5.41
CA ALA A 230 1.81 -14.71 5.79
C ALA A 230 3.21 -14.71 6.46
N ASP A 231 3.56 -15.78 7.18
CA ASP A 231 4.86 -15.92 7.84
C ASP A 231 5.97 -16.35 6.87
N MET A 232 5.61 -16.76 5.64
CA MET A 232 6.55 -17.28 4.66
C MET A 232 7.27 -16.14 3.92
N HIS A 233 8.55 -16.37 3.63
CA HIS A 233 9.35 -15.44 2.83
C HIS A 233 8.65 -15.18 1.48
N PRO A 234 8.63 -13.93 0.99
CA PRO A 234 8.05 -13.59 -0.31
C PRO A 234 8.33 -14.62 -1.42
N ASP A 235 9.60 -14.96 -1.66
CA ASP A 235 9.98 -15.87 -2.75
C ASP A 235 9.34 -17.26 -2.66
N TYR A 236 9.06 -17.74 -1.43
CA TYR A 236 8.29 -18.97 -1.23
C TYR A 236 6.85 -18.80 -1.71
N ARG A 237 6.21 -17.65 -1.47
CA ARG A 237 4.84 -17.36 -1.94
C ARG A 237 4.72 -17.29 -3.46
N LEU A 238 5.78 -16.87 -4.18
CA LEU A 238 5.83 -16.98 -5.66
C LEU A 238 5.81 -18.45 -6.10
N VAL A 239 6.78 -19.25 -5.63
CA VAL A 239 6.88 -20.66 -6.05
C VAL A 239 5.62 -21.44 -5.65
N TRP A 240 5.09 -21.16 -4.47
CA TRP A 240 3.81 -21.69 -3.97
C TRP A 240 2.64 -21.35 -4.91
N ALA A 241 2.51 -20.10 -5.37
CA ALA A 241 1.44 -19.70 -6.27
C ALA A 241 1.52 -20.42 -7.62
N SER A 242 2.71 -20.49 -8.22
CA SER A 242 2.89 -21.18 -9.50
C SER A 242 2.65 -22.70 -9.36
N TRP A 243 2.98 -23.29 -8.21
CA TRP A 243 2.64 -24.68 -7.88
C TRP A 243 1.13 -24.88 -7.70
N VAL A 244 0.43 -23.95 -7.06
CA VAL A 244 -1.04 -23.97 -6.92
C VAL A 244 -1.72 -23.92 -8.28
N VAL A 245 -1.31 -23.03 -9.19
CA VAL A 245 -1.92 -22.92 -10.53
C VAL A 245 -1.61 -24.15 -11.38
N ALA A 246 -0.37 -24.65 -11.37
CA ALA A 246 -0.02 -25.89 -12.06
C ALA A 246 -0.79 -27.11 -11.51
N ARG A 247 -0.99 -27.18 -10.19
CA ARG A 247 -1.79 -28.23 -9.54
C ARG A 247 -3.27 -28.09 -9.90
N LEU A 248 -3.83 -26.88 -9.92
CA LEU A 248 -5.21 -26.64 -10.34
C LEU A 248 -5.41 -27.10 -11.80
N GLN A 249 -4.53 -26.70 -12.71
CA GLN A 249 -4.55 -27.13 -14.11
C GLN A 249 -4.45 -28.66 -14.26
N SER A 250 -3.69 -29.34 -13.38
CA SER A 250 -3.61 -30.81 -13.39
C SER A 250 -4.89 -31.52 -12.93
N LEU A 251 -5.78 -30.81 -12.23
CA LEU A 251 -7.04 -31.33 -11.70
C LEU A 251 -8.22 -30.99 -12.63
N VAL A 252 -8.30 -29.74 -13.09
CA VAL A 252 -9.48 -29.20 -13.81
C VAL A 252 -9.25 -28.99 -15.32
N GLY A 253 -7.99 -29.05 -15.78
CA GLY A 253 -7.61 -28.75 -17.17
C GLY A 253 -7.26 -27.29 -17.43
N SER A 254 -7.69 -26.74 -18.57
CA SER A 254 -7.43 -25.34 -18.93
C SER A 254 -8.24 -24.38 -18.04
N LEU A 255 -7.61 -23.29 -17.59
CA LEU A 255 -8.28 -22.23 -16.82
C LEU A 255 -8.82 -21.08 -17.67
N ASP A 256 -8.58 -21.12 -18.99
CA ASP A 256 -8.96 -20.06 -19.93
C ASP A 256 -10.48 -19.83 -19.93
N GLY A 257 -10.91 -18.62 -19.54
CA GLY A 257 -12.32 -18.25 -19.44
C GLY A 257 -13.10 -18.79 -18.24
N MET A 258 -12.46 -19.57 -17.34
CA MET A 258 -13.08 -20.04 -16.10
C MET A 258 -13.22 -18.92 -15.07
N LEU A 259 -14.36 -18.87 -14.37
CA LEU A 259 -14.60 -17.99 -13.24
C LEU A 259 -14.12 -18.64 -11.94
N VAL A 260 -12.96 -18.20 -11.46
CA VAL A 260 -12.36 -18.66 -10.19
C VAL A 260 -12.70 -17.67 -9.08
N ARG A 261 -13.41 -18.12 -8.05
CA ARG A 261 -13.67 -17.35 -6.82
C ARG A 261 -12.62 -17.71 -5.77
N VAL A 262 -11.96 -16.72 -5.19
CA VAL A 262 -10.97 -16.94 -4.12
C VAL A 262 -11.45 -16.30 -2.82
N ASP A 263 -11.71 -17.16 -1.83
CA ASP A 263 -12.18 -16.79 -0.51
C ASP A 263 -11.06 -17.11 0.50
N ALA A 264 -10.03 -16.26 0.50
CA ALA A 264 -8.81 -16.43 1.29
C ALA A 264 -8.31 -15.08 1.82
N PRO A 265 -7.51 -15.06 2.91
CA PRO A 265 -6.83 -13.85 3.36
C PRO A 265 -5.87 -13.31 2.30
N ASP A 266 -5.58 -12.01 2.37
CA ASP A 266 -4.68 -11.29 1.45
C ASP A 266 -3.31 -11.98 1.26
N ALA A 267 -2.77 -12.64 2.29
CA ALA A 267 -1.53 -13.41 2.22
C ALA A 267 -1.53 -14.53 1.15
N PHE A 268 -2.69 -15.06 0.78
CA PHE A 268 -2.90 -16.06 -0.28
C PHE A 268 -3.24 -15.44 -1.64
N ILE A 269 -3.68 -14.17 -1.67
CA ILE A 269 -4.20 -13.52 -2.87
C ILE A 269 -3.07 -13.05 -3.80
N GLY A 270 -1.97 -12.53 -3.26
CA GLY A 270 -0.91 -11.78 -3.97
C GLY A 270 -0.41 -12.43 -5.28
N PRO A 271 0.68 -13.22 -5.27
CA PRO A 271 1.16 -13.87 -6.49
C PRO A 271 0.14 -14.77 -7.19
N LEU A 272 -0.75 -15.43 -6.43
CA LEU A 272 -1.77 -16.33 -6.97
C LEU A 272 -2.72 -15.65 -7.97
N PHE A 273 -3.12 -14.40 -7.73
CA PHE A 273 -3.99 -13.66 -8.66
C PHE A 273 -3.27 -13.27 -9.96
N ALA A 274 -1.95 -13.13 -9.94
CA ALA A 274 -1.18 -12.90 -11.17
C ALA A 274 -1.12 -14.20 -11.99
N ASP A 275 -0.69 -15.30 -11.37
CA ASP A 275 -0.51 -16.59 -12.06
C ASP A 275 -1.84 -17.16 -12.59
N LEU A 276 -2.96 -17.00 -11.87
CA LEU A 276 -4.29 -17.39 -12.34
C LEU A 276 -4.76 -16.56 -13.56
N ARG A 277 -4.50 -15.25 -13.58
CA ARG A 277 -4.83 -14.38 -14.74
C ARG A 277 -3.94 -14.68 -15.95
N ASP A 278 -2.66 -14.92 -15.72
CA ASP A 278 -1.72 -15.31 -16.78
C ASP A 278 -2.09 -16.69 -17.37
N ALA A 279 -2.81 -17.53 -16.62
CA ALA A 279 -3.42 -18.78 -17.08
C ALA A 279 -4.81 -18.61 -17.76
N GLY A 280 -5.31 -17.39 -17.94
CA GLY A 280 -6.58 -17.08 -18.61
C GLY A 280 -7.83 -17.06 -17.71
N ALA A 281 -7.69 -17.24 -16.40
CA ALA A 281 -8.83 -17.26 -15.49
C ALA A 281 -9.42 -15.86 -15.24
N VAL A 282 -10.76 -15.78 -15.18
CA VAL A 282 -11.49 -14.63 -14.65
C VAL A 282 -11.59 -14.78 -13.13
N ILE A 283 -11.02 -13.84 -12.37
CA ILE A 283 -10.92 -13.97 -10.91
C ILE A 283 -11.92 -13.06 -10.20
N SER A 284 -12.65 -13.62 -9.24
CA SER A 284 -13.43 -12.88 -8.24
C SER A 284 -12.89 -13.15 -6.82
N SER A 285 -13.08 -12.21 -5.90
CA SER A 285 -12.73 -12.38 -4.48
C SER A 285 -13.96 -12.25 -3.59
N GLY A 286 -14.32 -13.29 -2.85
CA GLY A 286 -15.33 -13.21 -1.80
C GLY A 286 -14.68 -13.06 -0.43
N SER A 287 -15.14 -12.10 0.36
CA SER A 287 -14.93 -12.13 1.81
C SER A 287 -16.20 -12.67 2.44
N VAL A 288 -16.14 -13.84 3.08
CA VAL A 288 -17.25 -14.39 3.85
C VAL A 288 -17.37 -13.61 5.16
N SER A 289 -17.95 -12.43 5.06
CA SER A 289 -18.30 -11.54 6.16
C SER A 289 -19.66 -10.91 5.93
N GLY A 290 -20.69 -11.73 6.11
CA GLY A 290 -22.09 -11.31 6.10
C GLY A 290 -22.92 -12.04 5.03
N THR A 291 -23.86 -12.84 5.49
CA THR A 291 -24.99 -13.31 4.69
C THR A 291 -25.78 -12.10 4.17
N GLY A 292 -25.48 -11.68 2.95
CA GLY A 292 -26.03 -10.49 2.32
C GLY A 292 -26.28 -10.76 0.85
N ARG A 293 -27.48 -11.30 0.55
CA ARG A 293 -28.03 -11.48 -0.80
C ARG A 293 -27.71 -10.23 -1.64
N ALA A 294 -26.96 -10.42 -2.74
CA ALA A 294 -26.33 -9.34 -3.49
C ALA A 294 -27.31 -8.18 -3.77
N LYS A 295 -26.99 -6.99 -3.25
CA LYS A 295 -27.78 -5.79 -3.49
C LYS A 295 -27.01 -4.87 -4.45
N ARG A 296 -27.33 -5.00 -5.74
CA ARG A 296 -26.89 -4.07 -6.78
C ARG A 296 -27.32 -2.65 -6.38
N LEU A 297 -26.39 -1.71 -6.46
CA LEU A 297 -26.62 -0.31 -6.11
C LEU A 297 -27.16 0.44 -7.33
N ASP A 298 -28.43 0.21 -7.67
CA ASP A 298 -29.08 0.95 -8.76
C ASP A 298 -29.59 2.31 -8.25
N ALA A 299 -29.28 3.35 -9.01
CA ALA A 299 -29.58 4.72 -8.66
C ALA A 299 -31.05 5.06 -8.94
N GLN A 300 -31.80 5.44 -7.90
CA GLN A 300 -32.93 6.36 -8.09
C GLN A 300 -33.18 7.22 -6.84
N TRP A 301 -33.15 8.52 -7.05
CA TRP A 301 -33.33 9.56 -6.05
C TRP A 301 -34.70 10.21 -6.28
N THR A 302 -35.60 10.17 -5.29
CA THR A 302 -36.63 11.20 -5.06
C THR A 302 -37.30 11.02 -3.69
N ASP A 303 -37.27 12.09 -2.90
CA ASP A 303 -38.19 12.54 -1.83
C ASP A 303 -38.81 11.58 -0.80
N ALA A 304 -38.50 11.89 0.46
CA ALA A 304 -39.38 11.66 1.62
C ALA A 304 -40.51 12.74 1.65
N PRO A 305 -41.58 12.63 2.48
CA PRO A 305 -41.40 12.95 3.91
C PRO A 305 -42.39 12.30 4.94
N VAL A 306 -41.96 12.28 6.22
CA VAL A 306 -42.70 12.17 7.51
C VAL A 306 -43.91 11.20 7.69
N SER A 307 -43.90 10.41 8.78
CA SER A 307 -44.78 10.67 9.96
C SER A 307 -44.81 9.60 11.08
N HIS A 308 -44.69 10.09 12.33
CA HIS A 308 -45.31 9.65 13.60
C HIS A 308 -45.09 8.25 14.25
N GLU A 309 -44.38 8.30 15.39
CA GLU A 309 -44.75 7.83 16.74
C GLU A 309 -45.37 6.43 16.98
N GLY A 310 -44.75 5.65 17.89
CA GLY A 310 -45.40 4.46 18.47
C GLY A 310 -44.60 3.70 19.54
N ALA A 311 -44.96 3.95 20.82
CA ALA A 311 -44.79 3.08 21.99
C ALA A 311 -43.38 2.73 22.56
N VAL A 312 -43.23 3.01 23.87
CA VAL A 312 -42.15 2.57 24.75
C VAL A 312 -42.69 1.56 25.77
N ALA A 313 -42.03 0.42 25.96
CA ALA A 313 -42.21 -0.51 27.09
C ALA A 313 -40.93 -1.38 27.27
N PRO A 314 -40.68 -1.98 28.45
CA PRO A 314 -39.43 -1.72 29.17
C PRO A 314 -38.34 -2.80 29.05
N ALA A 315 -37.10 -2.41 29.37
CA ALA A 315 -35.91 -3.25 29.37
C ALA A 315 -35.55 -3.81 30.76
N LEU A 316 -34.89 -4.98 30.77
CA LEU A 316 -33.82 -5.48 31.68
C LEU A 316 -33.75 -7.03 31.58
N PRO A 317 -32.60 -7.68 31.84
CA PRO A 317 -31.25 -7.41 31.33
C PRO A 317 -30.66 -8.64 30.62
N SER A 318 -29.69 -8.43 29.72
CA SER A 318 -28.86 -9.53 29.18
C SER A 318 -27.41 -9.10 29.07
N GLU A 319 -26.57 -9.56 30.01
CA GLU A 319 -25.12 -9.46 29.89
C GLU A 319 -24.63 -10.46 28.83
N GLY A 320 -24.46 -10.00 27.60
CA GLY A 320 -23.78 -10.74 26.54
C GLY A 320 -22.26 -10.64 26.67
N PRO A 321 -21.49 -11.66 26.26
CA PRO A 321 -20.03 -11.63 26.36
C PRO A 321 -19.42 -10.50 25.54
N GLN A 322 -18.34 -9.90 26.08
CA GLN A 322 -17.66 -8.75 25.48
C GLN A 322 -17.22 -9.06 24.04
N GLN A 323 -17.75 -8.30 23.08
CA GLN A 323 -17.33 -8.38 21.69
C GLN A 323 -15.87 -7.91 21.56
N VAL A 324 -14.98 -8.83 21.19
CA VAL A 324 -13.64 -8.50 20.72
C VAL A 324 -13.78 -7.68 19.43
N HIS A 325 -13.28 -6.45 19.44
CA HIS A 325 -13.48 -5.49 18.37
C HIS A 325 -12.55 -5.79 17.20
N VAL A 326 -13.04 -6.54 16.20
CA VAL A 326 -12.36 -6.72 14.91
C VAL A 326 -12.65 -5.50 14.02
N PRO A 327 -11.66 -4.81 13.44
CA PRO A 327 -11.90 -3.68 12.57
C PRO A 327 -12.66 -4.10 11.31
N ARG A 328 -13.90 -3.65 11.17
CA ARG A 328 -14.65 -3.72 9.91
C ARG A 328 -14.28 -2.52 9.06
N THR A 329 -13.84 -2.75 7.83
CA THR A 329 -13.63 -1.70 6.82
C THR A 329 -14.98 -1.10 6.42
N ASN A 330 -15.38 -0.02 7.09
CA ASN A 330 -16.66 0.64 6.88
C ASN A 330 -16.67 1.47 5.58
N ALA A 331 -17.00 0.85 4.44
CA ALA A 331 -17.24 1.59 3.20
C ALA A 331 -18.29 2.72 3.39
N ASP A 332 -19.35 2.45 4.18
CA ASP A 332 -20.46 3.40 4.42
C ASP A 332 -20.13 4.61 5.32
N ASN A 333 -19.07 4.55 6.14
CA ASN A 333 -18.66 5.66 7.02
C ASN A 333 -17.50 6.50 6.47
N SER A 334 -16.98 6.17 5.28
CA SER A 334 -15.94 6.96 4.62
C SER A 334 -16.37 8.43 4.43
N SER A 335 -15.46 9.38 4.65
CA SER A 335 -15.73 10.80 4.45
C SER A 335 -16.03 11.11 2.96
N PRO A 336 -16.78 12.19 2.66
CA PRO A 336 -17.03 12.58 1.27
C PRO A 336 -15.74 12.83 0.46
N ILE A 337 -14.67 13.28 1.12
CA ILE A 337 -13.36 13.52 0.52
C ILE A 337 -12.69 12.19 0.14
N SER A 338 -12.71 11.21 1.03
CA SER A 338 -12.19 9.86 0.76
C SER A 338 -12.93 9.19 -0.39
N ARG A 339 -14.27 9.32 -0.46
CA ARG A 339 -15.08 8.79 -1.58
C ARG A 339 -14.67 9.43 -2.91
N LEU A 340 -14.56 10.76 -2.96
CA LEU A 340 -14.17 11.47 -4.19
C LEU A 340 -12.76 11.12 -4.65
N ILE A 341 -11.80 10.99 -3.72
CA ILE A 341 -10.41 10.64 -4.07
C ILE A 341 -10.30 9.18 -4.51
N ALA A 342 -11.10 8.27 -3.94
CA ALA A 342 -11.12 6.85 -4.26
C ALA A 342 -11.98 6.48 -5.48
N ASP A 343 -12.78 7.41 -6.00
CA ASP A 343 -13.60 7.20 -7.20
C ASP A 343 -12.75 7.34 -8.49
N PRO A 344 -12.55 6.25 -9.26
CA PRO A 344 -11.75 6.29 -10.48
C PRO A 344 -12.39 7.11 -11.61
N SER A 345 -13.70 7.41 -11.57
CA SER A 345 -14.36 8.24 -12.58
C SER A 345 -13.91 9.70 -12.55
N HIS A 346 -13.32 10.13 -11.42
CA HIS A 346 -12.70 11.45 -11.25
C HIS A 346 -11.20 11.47 -11.58
N ALA A 347 -10.61 10.35 -12.00
CA ALA A 347 -9.19 10.28 -12.34
C ALA A 347 -8.91 10.63 -13.82
N VAL A 348 -7.89 11.46 -14.07
CA VAL A 348 -7.37 11.74 -15.42
C VAL A 348 -6.12 10.90 -15.70
N PRO A 349 -5.88 10.43 -16.93
CA PRO A 349 -4.69 9.62 -17.23
C PRO A 349 -3.41 10.44 -17.02
N ALA A 350 -2.32 9.79 -16.59
CA ALA A 350 -1.03 10.43 -16.37
C ALA A 350 -0.47 11.13 -17.62
N THR A 351 -0.88 10.71 -18.83
CA THR A 351 -0.55 11.33 -20.11
C THR A 351 -1.18 12.71 -20.33
N ASP A 352 -2.33 13.01 -19.71
CA ASP A 352 -3.00 14.30 -19.80
C ASP A 352 -3.54 14.78 -18.44
N VAL A 353 -2.63 15.38 -17.68
CA VAL A 353 -2.94 16.03 -16.39
C VAL A 353 -3.44 17.47 -16.54
N SER A 354 -3.77 17.94 -17.75
CA SER A 354 -4.22 19.32 -17.99
C SER A 354 -5.56 19.64 -17.32
N GLY A 355 -6.40 18.64 -17.10
CA GLY A 355 -7.66 18.74 -16.37
C GLY A 355 -7.51 18.95 -14.86
N LEU A 356 -6.32 18.71 -14.27
CA LEU A 356 -6.13 18.86 -12.82
C LEU A 356 -6.25 20.32 -12.35
N PRO A 357 -6.76 20.57 -11.13
CA PRO A 357 -6.85 21.92 -10.58
C PRO A 357 -5.49 22.64 -10.47
N ALA A 358 -5.49 23.95 -10.72
CA ALA A 358 -4.35 24.83 -10.46
C ALA A 358 -4.39 25.42 -9.03
N SER A 359 -4.93 24.67 -8.08
CA SER A 359 -5.06 25.01 -6.66
C SER A 359 -4.36 23.99 -5.76
N PRO A 360 -4.15 24.27 -4.46
CA PRO A 360 -3.75 23.27 -3.47
C PRO A 360 -4.79 22.15 -3.34
N GLY A 361 -4.44 21.06 -2.65
CA GLY A 361 -5.37 19.96 -2.41
C GLY A 361 -4.72 18.61 -2.13
N LEU A 362 -5.54 17.56 -2.23
CA LEU A 362 -5.12 16.16 -2.23
C LEU A 362 -5.12 15.59 -3.65
N TYR A 363 -4.25 14.61 -3.91
CA TYR A 363 -4.24 13.80 -5.13
C TYR A 363 -4.18 12.31 -4.78
N GLY A 364 -4.91 11.49 -5.55
CA GLY A 364 -4.90 10.03 -5.46
C GLY A 364 -4.35 9.43 -6.74
N TRP A 365 -3.34 8.56 -6.64
CA TRP A 365 -2.83 7.79 -7.78
C TRP A 365 -3.51 6.43 -7.86
N PHE A 366 -4.05 6.13 -9.03
CA PHE A 366 -4.63 4.86 -9.40
C PHE A 366 -3.69 4.10 -10.32
N VAL A 367 -3.74 2.78 -10.26
CA VAL A 367 -3.10 1.88 -11.23
C VAL A 367 -4.14 1.05 -11.96
N ASP A 368 -3.91 0.79 -13.24
CA ASP A 368 -4.69 -0.14 -14.05
C ASP A 368 -4.43 -1.61 -13.67
N SER A 369 -5.03 -2.54 -14.42
CA SER A 369 -4.90 -3.98 -14.17
C SER A 369 -3.52 -4.56 -14.49
N GLU A 370 -2.76 -3.95 -15.40
CA GLU A 370 -1.45 -4.44 -15.80
C GLU A 370 -0.36 -3.95 -14.85
N GLY A 371 -0.34 -2.65 -14.54
CA GLY A 371 0.53 -2.08 -13.52
C GLY A 371 0.26 -2.66 -12.14
N ALA A 372 -1.00 -2.99 -11.79
CA ALA A 372 -1.30 -3.72 -10.56
C ALA A 372 -0.64 -5.10 -10.52
N ARG A 373 -0.66 -5.83 -11.64
CA ARG A 373 -0.02 -7.16 -11.79
C ARG A 373 1.50 -7.05 -11.64
N GLU A 374 2.13 -6.06 -12.25
CA GLU A 374 3.57 -5.83 -12.12
C GLU A 374 3.98 -5.40 -10.71
N LEU A 375 3.24 -4.45 -10.11
CA LEU A 375 3.46 -4.06 -8.71
C LEU A 375 3.30 -5.25 -7.75
N ASN A 376 2.29 -6.10 -7.95
CA ASN A 376 2.06 -7.30 -7.13
C ASN A 376 3.24 -8.29 -7.25
N ARG A 377 3.71 -8.58 -8.47
CA ARG A 377 4.92 -9.43 -8.69
C ARG A 377 6.18 -8.85 -8.05
N CYS A 378 6.35 -7.52 -8.02
CA CYS A 378 7.56 -6.89 -7.50
C CYS A 378 7.54 -6.69 -5.97
N LEU A 379 6.38 -6.26 -5.42
CA LEU A 379 6.18 -6.12 -3.97
C LEU A 379 6.06 -7.46 -3.28
N MET A 380 5.51 -8.46 -3.98
CA MET A 380 5.16 -9.78 -3.47
C MET A 380 3.96 -9.74 -2.49
N LEU A 381 3.10 -8.75 -2.68
CA LEU A 381 1.94 -8.41 -1.84
C LEU A 381 0.77 -8.00 -2.74
N PRO A 382 -0.49 -8.25 -2.35
CA PRO A 382 -1.64 -8.11 -3.24
C PRO A 382 -1.97 -6.66 -3.58
N VAL A 383 -1.42 -6.17 -4.69
CA VAL A 383 -1.86 -4.91 -5.31
C VAL A 383 -3.03 -5.19 -6.25
N ARG A 384 -4.16 -4.52 -5.99
CA ARG A 384 -5.36 -4.55 -6.84
C ARG A 384 -5.35 -3.35 -7.79
N PRO A 385 -6.03 -3.41 -8.95
CA PRO A 385 -6.30 -2.23 -9.76
C PRO A 385 -7.13 -1.25 -8.93
N GLY A 386 -6.84 0.04 -9.00
CA GLY A 386 -7.46 1.06 -8.15
C GLY A 386 -6.43 1.97 -7.45
N LEU A 387 -6.88 2.64 -6.39
CA LEU A 387 -6.10 3.63 -5.63
C LEU A 387 -4.92 2.97 -4.89
N ILE A 388 -3.69 3.38 -5.24
CA ILE A 388 -2.45 2.84 -4.66
C ILE A 388 -1.69 3.85 -3.78
N PHE A 389 -1.93 5.15 -3.94
CA PHE A 389 -1.30 6.20 -3.14
C PHE A 389 -2.18 7.45 -3.02
N VAL A 390 -2.13 8.14 -1.88
CA VAL A 390 -2.72 9.47 -1.67
C VAL A 390 -1.66 10.42 -1.12
N GLY A 391 -1.66 11.68 -1.55
CA GLY A 391 -0.82 12.71 -0.94
C GLY A 391 -1.40 14.11 -1.06
N GLN A 392 -0.80 15.06 -0.34
CA GLN A 392 -1.19 16.48 -0.35
C GLN A 392 -0.16 17.41 -1.02
N VAL A 393 -0.63 18.58 -1.47
CA VAL A 393 0.20 19.72 -1.88
C VAL A 393 -0.36 21.02 -1.31
N GLY A 394 0.52 21.89 -0.83
CA GLY A 394 0.19 23.19 -0.22
C GLY A 394 -0.08 23.16 1.29
N GLY A 395 -0.34 21.98 1.88
CA GLY A 395 -0.56 21.81 3.33
C GLY A 395 0.70 21.80 4.19
N SER A 396 1.87 21.89 3.57
CA SER A 396 3.16 21.89 4.28
C SER A 396 3.72 23.30 4.42
N SER A 397 3.73 23.82 5.65
CA SER A 397 4.52 25.02 6.02
C SER A 397 6.04 24.80 5.94
N TRP A 398 6.46 23.55 5.74
CA TRP A 398 7.86 23.14 5.67
C TRP A 398 8.43 23.28 4.26
N HIS A 399 8.70 24.52 3.83
CA HIS A 399 9.96 24.86 3.16
C HIS A 399 10.06 26.36 2.81
N SER A 400 11.10 27.02 3.34
CA SER A 400 11.69 28.22 2.74
C SER A 400 12.50 27.87 1.47
N LEU A 401 11.88 27.16 0.53
CA LEU A 401 12.39 27.03 -0.84
C LEU A 401 12.10 28.33 -1.60
N ALA A 402 12.96 28.68 -2.56
CA ALA A 402 12.82 29.92 -3.32
C ALA A 402 11.67 29.89 -4.36
N ASP A 403 11.13 28.71 -4.65
CA ASP A 403 10.03 28.44 -5.58
C ASP A 403 9.27 27.18 -5.10
N PRO A 404 8.36 27.29 -4.10
CA PRO A 404 7.56 26.16 -3.65
C PRO A 404 6.42 25.87 -4.63
N VAL A 405 6.25 24.60 -5.02
CA VAL A 405 5.09 24.18 -5.81
C VAL A 405 3.89 24.05 -4.88
N LEU A 406 2.88 24.91 -5.07
CA LEU A 406 1.72 25.02 -4.19
C LEU A 406 0.40 24.49 -4.78
N ASN A 407 0.40 24.03 -6.05
CA ASN A 407 -0.80 23.54 -6.72
C ASN A 407 -0.65 22.11 -7.27
N LEU A 408 -1.80 21.43 -7.37
CA LEU A 408 -1.95 20.04 -7.79
C LEU A 408 -1.37 19.77 -9.17
N ARG A 409 -1.78 20.54 -10.18
CA ARG A 409 -1.32 20.36 -11.57
C ARG A 409 0.21 20.45 -11.69
N ASP A 410 0.82 21.52 -11.18
CA ASP A 410 2.27 21.69 -11.24
C ASP A 410 3.02 20.62 -10.42
N HIS A 411 2.47 20.18 -9.28
CA HIS A 411 3.09 19.14 -8.45
C HIS A 411 3.08 17.78 -9.14
N VAL A 412 1.94 17.36 -9.67
CA VAL A 412 1.82 16.13 -10.45
C VAL A 412 2.73 16.19 -11.68
N GLN A 413 2.68 17.28 -12.45
CA GLN A 413 3.44 17.39 -13.69
C GLN A 413 4.96 17.51 -13.45
N ARG A 414 5.41 18.41 -12.55
CA ARG A 414 6.83 18.74 -12.36
C ARG A 414 7.54 17.91 -11.30
N ILE A 415 6.82 17.34 -10.32
CA ILE A 415 7.42 16.61 -9.18
C ILE A 415 7.14 15.10 -9.26
N GLN A 416 5.92 14.68 -9.60
CA GLN A 416 5.58 13.25 -9.67
C GLN A 416 6.03 12.60 -10.99
N LEU A 417 5.67 13.20 -12.14
CA LEU A 417 5.92 12.61 -13.46
C LEU A 417 7.33 12.94 -14.02
N HIS A 418 7.78 14.19 -13.86
CA HIS A 418 9.06 14.68 -14.40
C HIS A 418 10.05 15.13 -13.31
N GLY A 419 9.73 14.89 -12.04
CA GLY A 419 10.60 15.23 -10.92
C GLY A 419 11.65 14.15 -10.64
N ARG A 420 12.52 14.45 -9.69
CA ARG A 420 13.50 13.46 -9.19
C ARG A 420 12.83 12.46 -8.28
N ALA A 421 13.24 11.19 -8.30
CA ALA A 421 12.72 10.18 -7.39
C ALA A 421 12.84 10.61 -5.92
N ARG A 422 13.97 11.22 -5.52
CA ARG A 422 14.18 11.75 -4.15
C ARG A 422 13.31 12.96 -3.78
N ALA A 423 12.57 13.55 -4.72
CA ALA A 423 11.67 14.68 -4.48
C ALA A 423 10.21 14.27 -4.21
N SER A 424 9.87 12.97 -4.32
CA SER A 424 8.55 12.44 -4.00
C SER A 424 8.66 11.06 -3.35
N THR A 425 8.05 10.87 -2.18
CA THR A 425 7.92 9.55 -1.53
C THR A 425 7.27 8.54 -2.46
N PHE A 426 6.24 8.92 -3.22
CA PHE A 426 5.56 8.05 -4.18
C PHE A 426 6.49 7.60 -5.30
N ARG A 427 7.17 8.55 -5.96
CA ARG A 427 8.10 8.24 -7.05
C ARG A 427 9.28 7.40 -6.57
N MET A 428 9.79 7.65 -5.35
CA MET A 428 10.79 6.80 -4.69
C MET A 428 10.26 5.38 -4.41
N THR A 429 9.02 5.24 -3.94
CA THR A 429 8.38 3.93 -3.74
C THR A 429 8.28 3.16 -5.05
N LEU A 430 7.76 3.77 -6.13
CA LEU A 430 7.69 3.11 -7.43
C LEU A 430 9.07 2.74 -7.97
N ALA A 431 10.06 3.65 -7.88
CA ALA A 431 11.44 3.38 -8.28
C ALA A 431 12.06 2.22 -7.49
N THR A 432 11.76 2.11 -6.18
CA THR A 432 12.22 1.02 -5.31
C THR A 432 11.61 -0.32 -5.70
N VAL A 433 10.32 -0.33 -6.06
CA VAL A 433 9.58 -1.54 -6.39
C VAL A 433 9.93 -2.05 -7.78
N LEU A 434 9.99 -1.15 -8.76
CA LEU A 434 10.03 -1.51 -10.17
C LEU A 434 11.44 -1.51 -10.79
N SER A 435 12.50 -1.14 -10.04
CA SER A 435 13.86 -0.99 -10.58
C SER A 435 14.35 -2.21 -11.36
N ASP A 436 14.25 -3.40 -10.76
CA ASP A 436 14.75 -4.63 -11.37
C ASP A 436 13.86 -5.09 -12.53
N HIS A 437 12.54 -4.93 -12.38
CA HIS A 437 11.54 -5.30 -13.39
C HIS A 437 11.70 -4.49 -14.67
N LEU A 438 11.80 -3.16 -14.53
CA LEU A 438 12.00 -2.21 -15.62
C LEU A 438 13.46 -2.11 -16.08
N ARG A 439 14.38 -2.85 -15.42
CA ARG A 439 15.84 -2.85 -15.68
C ARG A 439 16.47 -1.47 -15.63
N MET A 440 16.06 -0.67 -14.65
CA MET A 440 16.47 0.73 -14.49
C MET A 440 17.97 0.83 -14.13
N GLU A 441 18.73 1.65 -14.87
CA GLU A 441 20.15 1.90 -14.55
C GLU A 441 20.33 2.87 -13.37
N SER A 442 19.28 3.63 -13.02
CA SER A 442 19.28 4.53 -11.87
C SER A 442 17.86 4.84 -11.38
N LEU A 443 17.73 5.43 -10.19
CA LEU A 443 16.44 5.91 -9.66
C LEU A 443 15.79 7.02 -10.53
N GLU A 444 16.55 7.63 -11.45
CA GLU A 444 16.07 8.70 -12.34
C GLU A 444 15.86 8.20 -13.79
N ASP A 445 15.84 6.88 -14.00
CA ASP A 445 15.69 6.27 -15.33
C ASP A 445 14.34 6.65 -15.99
N PRO A 446 14.34 7.09 -17.26
CA PRO A 446 13.10 7.38 -18.01
C PRO A 446 12.12 6.22 -18.12
N ALA A 447 12.55 4.97 -17.94
CA ALA A 447 11.67 3.79 -17.89
C ALA A 447 10.57 3.93 -16.84
N LEU A 448 10.90 4.49 -15.66
CA LEU A 448 9.91 4.73 -14.60
C LEU A 448 8.83 5.72 -15.05
N THR A 449 9.22 6.83 -15.70
CA THR A 449 8.22 7.80 -16.20
C THR A 449 7.38 7.19 -17.32
N ARG A 450 7.94 6.36 -18.21
CA ARG A 450 7.15 5.65 -19.23
C ARG A 450 6.10 4.75 -18.59
N TRP A 451 6.49 3.91 -17.64
CA TRP A 451 5.59 3.04 -16.88
C TRP A 451 4.49 3.85 -16.15
N MET A 452 4.85 4.96 -15.50
CA MET A 452 3.89 5.84 -14.84
C MET A 452 2.90 6.49 -15.82
N LEU A 453 3.31 6.82 -17.04
CA LEU A 453 2.43 7.38 -18.06
C LEU A 453 1.51 6.31 -18.68
N GLU A 454 1.95 5.06 -18.71
CA GLU A 454 1.24 3.92 -19.30
C GLU A 454 0.15 3.39 -18.35
N HIS A 455 0.47 3.18 -17.08
CA HIS A 455 -0.41 2.45 -16.14
C HIS A 455 -1.12 3.28 -15.09
N LEU A 456 -0.85 4.59 -14.97
CA LEU A 456 -1.41 5.41 -13.90
C LEU A 456 -2.43 6.44 -14.38
N SER A 457 -3.42 6.67 -13.52
CA SER A 457 -4.30 7.85 -13.57
C SER A 457 -4.33 8.53 -12.19
N VAL A 458 -4.77 9.78 -12.15
CA VAL A 458 -4.71 10.63 -10.96
C VAL A 458 -6.04 11.37 -10.73
N SER A 459 -6.65 11.14 -9.58
CA SER A 459 -7.76 11.95 -9.06
C SER A 459 -7.22 13.12 -8.24
N ALA A 460 -8.04 14.17 -8.06
CA ALA A 460 -7.68 15.30 -7.21
C ALA A 460 -8.89 15.90 -6.49
N TRP A 461 -8.69 16.28 -5.23
CA TRP A 461 -9.62 17.08 -4.44
C TRP A 461 -8.99 18.45 -4.15
N PRO A 462 -9.47 19.54 -4.78
CA PRO A 462 -8.93 20.88 -4.54
C PRO A 462 -9.39 21.44 -3.19
N SER A 463 -8.52 22.21 -2.54
CA SER A 463 -8.83 22.96 -1.32
C SER A 463 -8.20 24.34 -1.32
N GLU A 464 -8.93 25.31 -0.78
CA GLU A 464 -8.42 26.67 -0.51
C GLU A 464 -7.83 26.80 0.90
N ASN A 465 -8.09 25.83 1.80
CA ASN A 465 -7.65 25.88 3.19
C ASN A 465 -6.35 25.09 3.41
N PHE A 466 -5.23 25.81 3.27
CA PHE A 466 -3.88 25.27 3.44
C PHE A 466 -3.61 24.68 4.84
N GLY A 467 -4.24 25.20 5.90
CA GLY A 467 -3.92 24.84 7.28
C GLY A 467 -4.34 23.41 7.66
N GLU A 468 -5.45 22.95 7.09
CA GLU A 468 -6.12 21.69 7.45
C GLU A 468 -5.72 20.52 6.54
N LEU A 469 -5.08 20.78 5.39
CA LEU A 469 -4.76 19.75 4.38
C LEU A 469 -4.01 18.53 4.92
N ARG A 470 -3.16 18.72 5.93
CA ARG A 470 -2.44 17.61 6.59
C ARG A 470 -3.38 16.76 7.45
N GLU A 471 -4.35 17.36 8.12
CA GLU A 471 -5.31 16.64 8.96
C GLU A 471 -6.30 15.87 8.08
N VAL A 472 -6.76 16.48 6.98
CA VAL A 472 -7.57 15.83 5.95
C VAL A 472 -6.81 14.66 5.31
N GLU A 473 -5.53 14.84 4.95
CA GLU A 473 -4.68 13.75 4.43
C GLU A 473 -4.60 12.57 5.42
N GLN A 474 -4.41 12.82 6.73
CA GLN A 474 -4.36 11.75 7.72
C GLN A 474 -5.69 11.02 7.88
N ILE A 475 -6.83 11.73 7.82
CA ILE A 475 -8.16 11.10 7.84
C ILE A 475 -8.33 10.20 6.61
N VAL A 476 -8.09 10.74 5.41
CA VAL A 476 -8.21 9.99 4.13
C VAL A 476 -7.29 8.75 4.11
N LEU A 477 -6.04 8.88 4.59
CA LEU A 477 -5.12 7.74 4.70
C LEU A 477 -5.59 6.69 5.72
N SER A 478 -6.22 7.11 6.82
CA SER A 478 -6.77 6.18 7.82
C SER A 478 -8.04 5.45 7.37
N GLU A 479 -8.82 6.06 6.47
CA GLU A 479 -10.04 5.47 5.91
C GLU A 479 -9.79 4.57 4.70
N LEU A 480 -8.78 4.89 3.88
CA LEU A 480 -8.51 4.20 2.62
C LEU A 480 -7.30 3.24 2.66
N ASP A 481 -6.40 3.37 3.65
CA ASP A 481 -5.15 2.61 3.84
C ASP A 481 -4.39 2.24 2.53
N PRO A 482 -4.10 3.20 1.63
CA PRO A 482 -3.51 2.89 0.32
C PRO A 482 -2.12 2.23 0.44
N PRO A 483 -1.84 1.16 -0.33
CA PRO A 483 -0.73 0.24 -0.07
C PRO A 483 0.67 0.86 -0.21
N LEU A 484 0.84 1.92 -1.01
CA LEU A 484 2.15 2.54 -1.26
C LEU A 484 2.43 3.77 -0.37
N ASN A 485 1.51 4.13 0.52
CA ASN A 485 1.74 5.15 1.54
C ASN A 485 2.51 4.58 2.72
N VAL A 486 3.72 5.10 2.94
CA VAL A 486 4.68 4.58 3.94
C VAL A 486 5.04 5.57 5.03
N ASP A 487 5.07 6.87 4.74
CA ASP A 487 5.55 7.86 5.68
C ASP A 487 4.44 8.19 6.72
N HIS A 488 4.80 8.18 8.00
CA HIS A 488 3.94 8.56 9.13
C HIS A 488 2.69 7.70 9.40
N LEU A 489 2.55 6.53 8.77
CA LEU A 489 1.43 5.60 8.99
C LEU A 489 1.78 4.43 9.92
N PRO A 490 0.78 3.75 10.52
CA PRO A 490 0.99 2.53 11.30
C PRO A 490 1.64 1.42 10.48
N ALA A 491 2.43 0.55 11.13
CA ALA A 491 3.08 -0.58 10.48
C ALA A 491 2.04 -1.53 9.84
N SER A 492 2.34 -1.98 8.62
CA SER A 492 1.58 -2.96 7.85
C SER A 492 2.54 -3.77 6.99
N GLU A 493 2.11 -4.91 6.46
CA GLU A 493 2.97 -5.79 5.66
C GLU A 493 3.61 -5.05 4.46
N TYR A 494 2.84 -4.19 3.78
CA TYR A 494 3.34 -3.30 2.71
C TYR A 494 4.45 -2.36 3.19
N ARG A 495 4.28 -1.74 4.36
CA ARG A 495 5.22 -0.73 4.89
C ARG A 495 6.51 -1.37 5.39
N ASP A 496 6.41 -2.55 5.99
CA ASP A 496 7.56 -3.35 6.40
C ASP A 496 8.33 -3.88 5.17
N ARG A 497 7.62 -4.39 4.15
CA ARG A 497 8.23 -4.83 2.88
C ARG A 497 8.92 -3.69 2.14
N LEU A 498 8.25 -2.55 1.98
CA LEU A 498 8.84 -1.36 1.36
C LEU A 498 10.04 -0.81 2.14
N SER A 499 10.03 -0.90 3.47
CA SER A 499 11.18 -0.55 4.30
C SER A 499 12.36 -1.50 4.08
N GLN A 500 12.11 -2.81 3.94
CA GLN A 500 13.14 -3.80 3.59
C GLN A 500 13.74 -3.51 2.21
N MET A 501 12.91 -3.31 1.18
CA MET A 501 13.37 -3.04 -0.18
C MET A 501 14.19 -1.73 -0.25
N ARG A 502 13.74 -0.66 0.41
CA ARG A 502 14.50 0.60 0.53
C ARG A 502 15.85 0.41 1.23
N SER A 503 15.94 -0.49 2.22
CA SER A 503 17.20 -0.77 2.92
C SER A 503 18.21 -1.59 2.11
N ALA A 504 17.76 -2.33 1.08
CA ALA A 504 18.64 -3.05 0.17
C ALA A 504 19.26 -2.16 -0.94
N LEU A 505 18.72 -0.96 -1.14
CA LEU A 505 19.20 0.05 -2.12
C LEU A 505 20.18 1.07 -1.51
N ALA A 506 20.56 0.92 -0.24
CA ALA A 506 21.35 1.87 0.53
C ALA A 506 22.71 1.29 0.97
#